data_AF-A0A3D1UG59-F1
#
_entry.id   AF-A0A3D1UG59-F1
#
_cell.length_a   1.000
_cell.length_b   1.000
_cell.length_c   1.000
_cell.angle_alpha   90.00
_cell.angle_beta   90.00
_cell.angle_gamma   90.00
#
_symmetry.space_group_name_H-M   'P 1'
#
loop_
_entity.id
_entity.type
_entity.pdbx_description
1 polymer ?
#
loop_
_entity_poly.entity_id
_entity_poly.type
_entity_poly.pdbx_seq_one_letter_code
_entity_poly.pdbx_strand_id
1 'polypeptide(L)'
;MKRHFILFHFILSTGFGSWSAQAQGQSDHFVLPPGKAIYQPKEFAGQDWYSDTSRYSYRRMSCTDNLAIFWEKGFGNDLAAPPDLEGHPMAVDLENLKYQLERFYLFYRDSLKFVKPGSQSEKYRMMAMIQYSLEGTAYGGDYDQVIGAFWATPNRLQDKRLNAVAHELGHSFQLQSIADGEGVAWGGNGIFEMGAQWMLWQVNPHWIDDETYHWDAFKKNTHKAFLHTENIYRSPYILEYWSERQGLPFIGELFRQGKKGEDPVMTYKRMQNLSQEQFNDEMFDAYQHLINFDYKRVFSITRPWANSFPDFRTCLEEKKDGWYQVRKAWCPENYGFNAIHLQVPAAGTTVQITFAGLTPAGQDYNIQSPEKAGWRYGFVGVTATGQTIRGEVHKNRKGKVSFKTPKDQPLSHLWFIVMGAPAEHRMNPGWNPQGPQPTDAQWPYKIKVKGTEIL
;
A
#
# COMPACT_ATOMS: atom_id res chain seq x y z
N MET A 1 30.82 -21.69 -55.21
CA MET A 1 32.02 -21.99 -56.03
C MET A 1 31.82 -21.34 -57.39
N LYS A 2 32.87 -20.69 -57.92
CA LYS A 2 32.95 -19.99 -59.23
C LYS A 2 32.28 -18.62 -59.34
N ARG A 3 33.10 -17.61 -59.06
CA ARG A 3 33.12 -16.31 -59.76
C ARG A 3 33.43 -16.53 -61.25
N HIS A 4 33.07 -15.56 -62.11
CA HIS A 4 33.93 -14.90 -63.13
C HIS A 4 33.05 -14.21 -64.21
N PHE A 5 33.10 -12.87 -64.31
CA PHE A 5 33.66 -12.08 -65.43
C PHE A 5 32.60 -11.79 -66.54
N ILE A 6 32.50 -10.68 -67.28
CA ILE A 6 33.38 -9.56 -67.66
C ILE A 6 32.54 -8.45 -68.34
N LEU A 7 33.02 -7.20 -68.24
CA LEU A 7 32.93 -5.98 -69.08
C LEU A 7 31.63 -5.46 -69.75
N PHE A 8 31.32 -4.21 -69.36
CA PHE A 8 31.17 -2.97 -70.16
C PHE A 8 30.51 -3.02 -71.55
N HIS A 9 29.51 -2.15 -71.75
CA HIS A 9 29.48 -1.12 -72.81
C HIS A 9 28.53 0.03 -72.42
N PHE A 10 29.01 1.26 -72.60
CA PHE A 10 28.31 2.53 -72.37
C PHE A 10 27.51 2.89 -73.64
N ILE A 11 26.22 3.17 -73.51
CA ILE A 11 25.43 3.90 -74.52
C ILE A 11 24.64 4.97 -73.77
N LEU A 12 24.94 6.24 -74.06
CA LEU A 12 24.10 7.37 -73.71
C LEU A 12 22.83 7.33 -74.56
N SER A 13 21.66 7.31 -73.91
CA SER A 13 20.44 7.85 -74.50
C SER A 13 19.62 8.53 -73.41
N THR A 14 19.11 9.69 -73.76
CA THR A 14 18.39 10.67 -72.96
C THR A 14 17.06 10.15 -72.42
N GLY A 15 16.85 10.25 -71.12
CA GLY A 15 15.56 9.96 -70.47
C GLY A 15 15.42 10.77 -69.18
N PHE A 16 14.39 11.60 -69.12
CA PHE A 16 14.00 12.43 -67.98
C PHE A 16 13.87 11.61 -66.68
N GLY A 17 14.41 12.13 -65.57
CA GLY A 17 14.22 11.53 -64.26
C GLY A 17 15.03 12.22 -63.16
N SER A 18 14.37 13.18 -62.47
CA SER A 18 14.57 13.58 -61.07
C SER A 18 15.97 13.41 -60.45
N TRP A 19 16.70 14.52 -60.33
CA TRP A 19 17.81 14.69 -59.37
C TRP A 19 17.28 15.47 -58.17
N SER A 20 17.09 14.75 -57.07
CA SER A 20 17.98 14.75 -55.89
C SER A 20 17.64 15.89 -54.93
N ALA A 21 16.53 15.72 -54.20
CA ALA A 21 16.48 16.27 -52.85
C ALA A 21 17.61 15.58 -52.07
N GLN A 22 18.68 16.34 -51.82
CA GLN A 22 19.69 15.96 -50.85
C GLN A 22 18.96 15.54 -49.58
N ALA A 23 19.05 14.25 -49.24
CA ALA A 23 18.87 13.82 -47.87
C ALA A 23 19.96 14.52 -47.06
N GLN A 24 19.68 15.75 -46.63
CA GLN A 24 20.37 16.33 -45.50
C GLN A 24 20.04 15.41 -44.32
N GLY A 25 20.97 14.51 -44.03
CA GLY A 25 21.09 13.92 -42.72
C GLY A 25 21.30 15.06 -41.74
N GLN A 26 20.21 15.64 -41.25
CA GLN A 26 20.18 16.25 -39.94
C GLN A 26 20.38 15.10 -38.96
N SER A 27 21.62 14.91 -38.52
CA SER A 27 21.86 14.45 -37.16
C SER A 27 21.27 15.51 -36.22
N ASP A 28 19.95 15.52 -36.09
CA ASP A 28 19.23 16.24 -35.06
C ASP A 28 19.67 15.63 -33.73
N HIS A 29 20.77 16.15 -33.19
CA HIS A 29 21.16 15.87 -31.83
C HIS A 29 20.06 16.44 -30.93
N PHE A 30 19.14 15.57 -30.51
CA PHE A 30 18.17 15.91 -29.49
C PHE A 30 18.92 16.38 -28.25
N VAL A 31 18.67 17.61 -27.80
CA VAL A 31 19.31 18.17 -26.62
C VAL A 31 18.47 17.79 -25.41
N LEU A 32 19.06 17.05 -24.47
CA LEU A 32 18.38 16.68 -23.24
C LEU A 32 18.01 17.93 -22.42
N PRO A 33 16.83 17.94 -21.76
CA PRO A 33 16.45 19.04 -20.88
C PRO A 33 17.48 19.27 -19.76
N PRO A 34 17.79 20.54 -19.41
CA PRO A 34 18.72 20.85 -18.32
C PRO A 34 18.22 20.32 -16.98
N GLY A 35 19.09 20.28 -15.97
CA GLY A 35 18.78 19.76 -14.64
C GLY A 35 19.35 18.35 -14.43
N LYS A 36 18.55 17.46 -13.82
CA LYS A 36 18.97 16.09 -13.51
C LYS A 36 19.27 15.29 -14.77
N ALA A 37 20.27 14.41 -14.73
CA ALA A 37 20.58 13.53 -15.85
C ALA A 37 19.49 12.46 -16.03
N ILE A 38 19.51 11.76 -17.16
CA ILE A 38 18.73 10.54 -17.38
C ILE A 38 19.70 9.38 -17.32
N TYR A 39 19.42 8.42 -16.44
CA TYR A 39 20.17 7.17 -16.39
C TYR A 39 19.72 6.28 -17.56
N GLN A 40 20.65 5.63 -18.25
CA GLN A 40 20.34 4.63 -19.27
C GLN A 40 20.49 3.24 -18.64
N PRO A 41 19.37 2.53 -18.37
CA PRO A 41 19.42 1.19 -17.81
C PRO A 41 20.26 0.21 -18.63
N LYS A 42 20.94 -0.71 -17.95
CA LYS A 42 21.81 -1.71 -18.60
C LYS A 42 21.05 -2.59 -19.60
N GLU A 43 19.77 -2.87 -19.34
CA GLU A 43 18.92 -3.61 -20.28
C GLU A 43 18.76 -2.91 -21.65
N PHE A 44 19.03 -1.60 -21.70
CA PHE A 44 18.97 -0.79 -22.91
C PHE A 44 20.33 -0.36 -23.44
N ALA A 45 21.45 -0.88 -22.92
CA ALA A 45 22.80 -0.47 -23.31
C ALA A 45 23.11 -0.69 -24.81
N GLY A 46 22.39 -1.60 -25.48
CA GLY A 46 22.50 -1.83 -26.93
C GLY A 46 21.54 -1.02 -27.80
N GLN A 47 20.71 -0.15 -27.21
CA GLN A 47 19.73 0.66 -27.94
C GLN A 47 20.23 2.09 -28.11
N ASP A 48 20.09 2.62 -29.33
CA ASP A 48 20.34 4.03 -29.61
C ASP A 48 19.06 4.84 -29.34
N TRP A 49 18.98 5.53 -28.20
CA TRP A 49 17.80 6.32 -27.85
C TRP A 49 17.64 7.60 -28.69
N TYR A 50 18.66 8.01 -29.46
CA TYR A 50 18.50 9.06 -30.46
C TYR A 50 17.80 8.56 -31.73
N SER A 51 17.87 7.25 -31.98
CA SER A 51 17.13 6.61 -33.05
C SER A 51 15.64 6.53 -32.73
N ASP A 52 14.83 7.10 -33.61
CA ASP A 52 13.37 7.04 -33.51
C ASP A 52 12.82 5.62 -33.67
N THR A 53 13.62 4.68 -34.18
CA THR A 53 13.22 3.29 -34.39
C THR A 53 13.34 2.42 -33.14
N SER A 54 14.05 2.89 -32.11
CA SER A 54 14.23 2.20 -30.83
C SER A 54 12.90 2.08 -30.07
N ARG A 55 12.81 1.09 -29.17
CA ARG A 55 11.59 0.86 -28.35
C ARG A 55 11.19 2.14 -27.61
N TYR A 56 12.18 2.74 -26.95
CA TYR A 56 12.12 4.08 -26.36
C TYR A 56 13.10 4.99 -27.08
N SER A 57 12.77 6.28 -27.17
CA SER A 57 13.61 7.29 -27.81
C SER A 57 13.47 8.63 -27.09
N TYR A 58 14.51 9.46 -27.13
CA TYR A 58 14.44 10.84 -26.65
C TYR A 58 13.42 11.70 -27.41
N ARG A 59 13.03 11.31 -28.63
CA ARG A 59 11.94 11.96 -29.39
C ARG A 59 10.54 11.65 -28.83
N ARG A 60 10.41 10.55 -28.07
CA ARG A 60 9.19 10.08 -27.41
C ARG A 60 9.37 10.13 -25.90
N MET A 61 9.69 11.32 -25.42
CA MET A 61 9.96 11.59 -24.03
C MET A 61 9.43 12.96 -23.64
N SER A 62 8.98 13.07 -22.40
CA SER A 62 8.77 14.34 -21.71
C SER A 62 9.47 14.31 -20.35
N CYS A 63 9.71 15.46 -19.75
CA CYS A 63 10.31 15.53 -18.43
C CYS A 63 9.55 16.48 -17.51
N THR A 64 9.58 16.16 -16.23
CA THR A 64 9.46 17.13 -15.14
C THR A 64 10.85 17.44 -14.59
N ASP A 65 10.94 18.22 -13.52
CA ASP A 65 12.21 18.46 -12.83
C ASP A 65 12.79 17.15 -12.26
N ASN A 66 11.92 16.22 -11.87
CA ASN A 66 12.28 15.01 -11.14
C ASN A 66 12.04 13.70 -11.90
N LEU A 67 11.28 13.70 -13.00
CA LEU A 67 10.93 12.49 -13.75
C LEU A 67 11.19 12.61 -15.26
N ALA A 68 11.63 11.50 -15.86
CA ALA A 68 11.69 11.31 -17.30
C ALA A 68 10.60 10.32 -17.71
N ILE A 69 9.65 10.78 -18.51
CA ILE A 69 8.51 10.00 -18.98
C ILE A 69 8.80 9.58 -20.41
N PHE A 70 8.98 8.29 -20.63
CA PHE A 70 9.17 7.69 -21.95
C PHE A 70 7.92 6.93 -22.35
N TRP A 71 7.65 6.88 -23.65
CA TRP A 71 6.62 6.00 -24.19
C TRP A 71 7.11 5.22 -25.39
N GLU A 72 6.54 4.04 -25.56
CA GLU A 72 6.93 3.13 -26.63
C GLU A 72 6.57 3.68 -28.02
N LYS A 73 7.31 3.21 -29.03
CA LYS A 73 7.10 3.58 -30.44
C LYS A 73 5.65 3.45 -30.94
N GLY A 74 4.87 2.50 -30.41
CA GLY A 74 3.50 2.25 -30.83
C GLY A 74 2.56 3.45 -30.68
N PHE A 75 2.81 4.35 -29.70
CA PHE A 75 2.01 5.56 -29.52
C PHE A 75 2.28 6.65 -30.57
N GLY A 76 3.39 6.55 -31.32
CA GLY A 76 3.86 7.67 -32.16
C GLY A 76 4.42 8.82 -31.32
N ASN A 77 4.32 10.04 -31.84
CA ASN A 77 4.93 11.24 -31.23
C ASN A 77 3.99 12.01 -30.27
N ASP A 78 2.70 11.66 -30.24
CA ASP A 78 1.69 12.34 -29.45
C ASP A 78 0.89 11.35 -28.60
N LEU A 79 1.06 11.42 -27.28
CA LEU A 79 0.32 10.58 -26.33
C LEU A 79 -1.16 10.96 -26.21
N ALA A 80 -1.57 12.17 -26.62
CA ALA A 80 -2.97 12.59 -26.58
C ALA A 80 -3.78 12.05 -27.77
N ALA A 81 -3.12 11.74 -28.89
CA ALA A 81 -3.73 11.22 -30.10
C ALA A 81 -2.93 10.05 -30.72
N PRO A 82 -2.65 8.97 -29.97
CA PRO A 82 -1.95 7.81 -30.51
C PRO A 82 -2.86 6.95 -31.39
N PRO A 83 -2.29 6.07 -32.24
CA PRO A 83 -3.07 5.02 -32.87
C PRO A 83 -3.80 4.15 -31.83
N ASP A 84 -4.93 3.58 -32.23
CA ASP A 84 -5.60 2.55 -31.45
C ASP A 84 -4.79 1.25 -31.47
N LEU A 85 -4.86 0.48 -30.39
CA LEU A 85 -4.33 -0.88 -30.33
C LEU A 85 -5.51 -1.86 -30.31
N GLU A 86 -5.64 -2.66 -31.36
CA GLU A 86 -6.74 -3.65 -31.51
C GLU A 86 -8.15 -3.03 -31.35
N GLY A 87 -8.30 -1.77 -31.78
CA GLY A 87 -9.57 -1.03 -31.67
C GLY A 87 -9.83 -0.41 -30.29
N HIS A 88 -8.85 -0.43 -29.39
CA HIS A 88 -8.91 0.23 -28.08
C HIS A 88 -8.12 1.55 -28.08
N PRO A 89 -8.68 2.65 -27.54
CA PRO A 89 -7.97 3.91 -27.39
C PRO A 89 -6.74 3.77 -26.49
N MET A 90 -5.62 4.33 -26.94
CA MET A 90 -4.35 4.29 -26.22
C MET A 90 -3.94 5.66 -25.66
N ALA A 91 -4.83 6.66 -25.70
CA ALA A 91 -4.53 8.01 -25.27
C ALA A 91 -4.14 8.09 -23.79
N VAL A 92 -3.16 8.95 -23.49
CA VAL A 92 -2.70 9.28 -22.15
C VAL A 92 -2.65 10.80 -22.01
N ASP A 93 -3.30 11.32 -20.97
CA ASP A 93 -3.20 12.73 -20.61
C ASP A 93 -1.81 13.02 -20.00
N LEU A 94 -0.86 13.37 -20.87
CA LEU A 94 0.53 13.62 -20.50
C LEU A 94 0.67 14.79 -19.52
N GLU A 95 -0.15 15.84 -19.64
CA GLU A 95 -0.04 17.00 -18.76
C GLU A 95 -0.57 16.69 -17.36
N ASN A 96 -1.68 15.96 -17.24
CA ASN A 96 -2.12 15.46 -15.94
C ASN A 96 -1.09 14.50 -15.33
N LEU A 97 -0.51 13.61 -16.14
CA LEU A 97 0.53 12.68 -15.68
C LEU A 97 1.75 13.43 -15.13
N LYS A 98 2.29 14.42 -15.86
CA LYS A 98 3.41 15.25 -15.41
C LYS A 98 3.09 15.97 -14.11
N TYR A 99 1.92 16.60 -14.03
CA TYR A 99 1.49 17.33 -12.84
C TYR A 99 1.41 16.42 -11.61
N GLN A 100 0.74 15.27 -11.73
CA GLN A 100 0.57 14.34 -10.61
C GLN A 100 1.90 13.71 -10.19
N LEU A 101 2.73 13.27 -11.14
CA LEU A 101 4.04 12.68 -10.85
C LEU A 101 4.93 13.64 -10.07
N GLU A 102 4.98 14.90 -10.47
CA GLU A 102 5.77 15.92 -9.77
C GLU A 102 5.24 16.15 -8.35
N ARG A 103 3.91 16.28 -8.20
CA ARG A 103 3.26 16.43 -6.88
C ARG A 103 3.56 15.24 -5.96
N PHE A 104 3.44 14.02 -6.46
CA PHE A 104 3.70 12.80 -5.70
C PHE A 104 5.17 12.68 -5.32
N TYR A 105 6.07 12.87 -6.28
CA TYR A 105 7.50 12.79 -6.07
C TYR A 105 7.96 13.79 -4.99
N LEU A 106 7.55 15.06 -5.10
CA LEU A 106 7.91 16.08 -4.12
C LEU A 106 7.40 15.72 -2.72
N PHE A 107 6.17 15.21 -2.61
CA PHE A 107 5.63 14.80 -1.32
C PHE A 107 6.41 13.60 -0.73
N TYR A 108 6.70 12.57 -1.54
CA TYR A 108 7.42 11.37 -1.11
C TYR A 108 8.88 11.67 -0.71
N ARG A 109 9.53 12.59 -1.44
CA ARG A 109 10.89 13.05 -1.14
C ARG A 109 10.93 14.00 0.05
N ASP A 110 10.10 15.04 0.08
CA ASP A 110 10.28 16.17 1.00
C ASP A 110 9.50 15.99 2.30
N SER A 111 8.28 15.46 2.22
CA SER A 111 7.39 15.29 3.38
C SER A 111 7.57 13.92 4.03
N LEU A 112 7.55 12.85 3.23
CA LEU A 112 7.73 11.48 3.72
C LEU A 112 9.19 11.08 3.88
N LYS A 113 10.10 11.82 3.23
CA LYS A 113 11.55 11.63 3.32
C LYS A 113 11.96 10.18 3.14
N PHE A 114 11.45 9.50 2.10
CA PHE A 114 11.89 8.12 1.79
C PHE A 114 13.36 8.06 1.36
N VAL A 115 13.84 9.13 0.74
CA VAL A 115 15.25 9.34 0.39
C VAL A 115 15.88 10.46 1.23
N LYS A 116 17.21 10.48 1.33
CA LYS A 116 17.99 11.49 2.05
C LYS A 116 18.81 12.35 1.07
N PRO A 117 19.32 13.52 1.51
CA PRO A 117 20.32 14.26 0.73
C PRO A 117 21.49 13.37 0.30
N GLY A 118 21.90 13.48 -0.96
CA GLY A 118 22.89 12.58 -1.57
C GLY A 118 22.29 11.37 -2.30
N SER A 119 20.96 11.24 -2.34
CA SER A 119 20.26 10.22 -3.13
C SER A 119 20.64 10.27 -4.61
N GLN A 120 20.71 9.12 -5.29
CA GLN A 120 20.87 9.07 -6.75
C GLN A 120 19.72 9.80 -7.47
N SER A 121 18.55 9.89 -6.84
CA SER A 121 17.43 10.67 -7.36
C SER A 121 17.68 12.18 -7.40
N GLU A 122 18.72 12.71 -6.73
CA GLU A 122 19.16 14.10 -6.91
C GLU A 122 20.01 14.29 -8.17
N LYS A 123 20.67 13.22 -8.63
CA LYS A 123 21.50 13.19 -9.84
C LYS A 123 20.68 12.84 -11.08
N TYR A 124 19.76 11.88 -10.96
CA TYR A 124 18.98 11.36 -12.07
C TYR A 124 17.48 11.59 -11.88
N ARG A 125 16.78 11.77 -12.98
CA ARG A 125 15.31 11.74 -13.00
C ARG A 125 14.83 10.30 -12.77
N MET A 126 13.83 10.10 -11.91
CA MET A 126 13.12 8.81 -11.84
C MET A 126 12.40 8.55 -13.17
N MET A 127 12.21 7.28 -13.51
CA MET A 127 11.75 6.92 -14.86
C MET A 127 10.29 6.47 -14.85
N ALA A 128 9.48 7.03 -15.74
CA ALA A 128 8.12 6.60 -16.01
C ALA A 128 8.06 5.99 -17.41
N MET A 129 7.82 4.69 -17.50
CA MET A 129 7.92 3.93 -18.76
C MET A 129 6.52 3.49 -19.22
N ILE A 130 5.96 4.19 -20.20
CA ILE A 130 4.61 3.93 -20.72
C ILE A 130 4.67 2.89 -21.84
N GLN A 131 4.03 1.75 -21.59
CA GLN A 131 4.05 0.58 -22.46
C GLN A 131 2.82 0.57 -23.39
N TYR A 132 3.02 0.33 -24.69
CA TYR A 132 1.95 0.27 -25.68
C TYR A 132 1.32 -1.12 -25.66
N SER A 133 0.50 -1.38 -24.64
CA SER A 133 -0.10 -2.69 -24.36
C SER A 133 -1.50 -2.54 -23.79
N LEU A 134 -2.36 -3.53 -24.08
CA LEU A 134 -3.70 -3.65 -23.48
C LEU A 134 -3.68 -4.34 -22.11
N GLU A 135 -2.53 -4.90 -21.71
CA GLU A 135 -2.38 -5.51 -20.39
C GLU A 135 -2.73 -4.49 -19.29
N GLY A 136 -3.50 -4.89 -18.28
CA GLY A 136 -3.91 -4.00 -17.19
C GLY A 136 -2.83 -3.80 -16.12
N THR A 137 -1.57 -3.65 -16.51
CA THR A 137 -0.40 -3.69 -15.63
C THR A 137 0.12 -2.29 -15.30
N ALA A 138 0.43 -2.11 -14.01
CA ALA A 138 1.34 -1.08 -13.52
C ALA A 138 2.20 -1.75 -12.45
N TYR A 139 3.47 -1.39 -12.39
CA TYR A 139 4.38 -1.85 -11.35
C TYR A 139 5.48 -0.82 -11.10
N GLY A 140 5.87 -0.65 -9.85
CA GLY A 140 6.99 0.18 -9.41
C GLY A 140 8.23 -0.64 -9.08
N GLY A 141 9.39 -0.03 -9.25
CA GLY A 141 10.67 -0.70 -9.20
C GLY A 141 11.84 0.26 -9.16
N ASP A 142 13.00 -0.26 -9.50
CA ASP A 142 14.19 0.52 -9.81
C ASP A 142 14.90 -0.07 -11.03
N TYR A 143 15.81 0.72 -11.59
CA TYR A 143 16.75 0.28 -12.59
C TYR A 143 18.13 0.11 -12.00
N ASP A 144 18.65 -1.12 -12.12
CA ASP A 144 20.02 -1.51 -11.78
C ASP A 144 20.46 -1.22 -10.34
N GLN A 145 19.51 -1.05 -9.40
CA GLN A 145 19.74 -0.51 -8.05
C GLN A 145 20.41 0.87 -8.10
N VAL A 146 20.02 1.70 -9.07
CA VAL A 146 20.52 3.06 -9.27
C VAL A 146 19.41 4.08 -9.13
N ILE A 147 18.31 3.92 -9.87
CA ILE A 147 17.25 4.93 -9.96
C ILE A 147 15.86 4.30 -9.94
N GLY A 148 14.97 4.84 -9.13
CA GLY A 148 13.58 4.44 -9.05
C GLY A 148 12.87 4.63 -10.40
N ALA A 149 12.00 3.68 -10.72
CA ALA A 149 11.23 3.68 -11.95
C ALA A 149 9.85 3.06 -11.72
N PHE A 150 8.90 3.38 -12.59
CA PHE A 150 7.67 2.62 -12.69
C PHE A 150 7.28 2.44 -14.16
N TRP A 151 6.49 1.41 -14.41
CA TRP A 151 5.99 1.05 -15.72
C TRP A 151 4.48 0.99 -15.66
N ALA A 152 3.81 1.48 -16.71
CA ALA A 152 2.36 1.48 -16.77
C ALA A 152 1.86 1.35 -18.20
N THR A 153 0.72 0.71 -18.36
CA THR A 153 -0.06 0.73 -19.60
C THR A 153 -1.16 1.80 -19.54
N PRO A 154 -1.71 2.23 -20.69
CA PRO A 154 -2.73 3.29 -20.73
C PRO A 154 -3.93 3.03 -19.83
N ASN A 155 -4.36 1.78 -19.69
CA ASN A 155 -5.49 1.41 -18.82
C ASN A 155 -5.31 1.83 -17.36
N ARG A 156 -4.06 1.95 -16.88
CA ARG A 156 -3.72 2.40 -15.52
C ARG A 156 -3.47 3.91 -15.40
N LEU A 157 -3.58 4.64 -16.51
CA LEU A 157 -3.31 6.08 -16.60
C LEU A 157 -4.58 6.90 -16.90
N GLN A 158 -5.76 6.28 -16.90
CA GLN A 158 -7.02 6.95 -17.22
C GLN A 158 -7.66 7.67 -16.02
N ASP A 159 -7.37 7.22 -14.79
CA ASP A 159 -7.86 7.89 -13.58
C ASP A 159 -7.21 9.28 -13.43
N LYS A 160 -8.02 10.33 -13.28
CA LYS A 160 -7.51 11.70 -13.14
C LYS A 160 -6.64 11.89 -11.92
N ARG A 161 -6.92 11.16 -10.83
CA ARG A 161 -6.13 11.21 -9.60
C ARG A 161 -4.88 10.32 -9.66
N LEU A 162 -4.78 9.47 -10.66
CA LEU A 162 -3.69 8.55 -10.92
C LEU A 162 -3.29 7.72 -9.68
N ASN A 163 -4.28 7.12 -9.01
CA ASN A 163 -4.04 6.31 -7.81
C ASN A 163 -3.00 5.18 -8.05
N ALA A 164 -3.14 4.43 -9.16
CA ALA A 164 -2.17 3.40 -9.50
C ALA A 164 -0.75 3.97 -9.64
N VAL A 165 -0.58 5.13 -10.29
CA VAL A 165 0.73 5.78 -10.43
C VAL A 165 1.29 6.23 -9.08
N ALA A 166 0.46 6.80 -8.21
CA ALA A 166 0.88 7.20 -6.87
C ALA A 166 1.35 6.00 -6.04
N HIS A 167 0.68 4.85 -6.16
CA HIS A 167 1.07 3.59 -5.54
C HIS A 167 2.40 3.08 -6.09
N GLU A 168 2.52 2.94 -7.42
CA GLU A 168 3.73 2.39 -8.04
C GLU A 168 4.95 3.30 -7.85
N LEU A 169 4.78 4.62 -7.91
CA LEU A 169 5.85 5.55 -7.57
C LEU A 169 6.27 5.40 -6.10
N GLY A 170 5.34 5.02 -5.21
CA GLY A 170 5.66 4.65 -3.84
C GLY A 170 6.67 3.51 -3.76
N HIS A 171 6.47 2.44 -4.53
CA HIS A 171 7.46 1.35 -4.65
C HIS A 171 8.78 1.83 -5.22
N SER A 172 8.77 2.73 -6.21
CA SER A 172 10.01 3.32 -6.74
C SER A 172 10.81 4.03 -5.65
N PHE A 173 10.16 4.73 -4.72
CA PHE A 173 10.83 5.38 -3.58
C PHE A 173 11.31 4.41 -2.51
N GLN A 174 10.53 3.36 -2.22
CA GLN A 174 10.95 2.29 -1.31
C GLN A 174 12.25 1.65 -1.81
N LEU A 175 12.32 1.32 -3.10
CA LEU A 175 13.52 0.74 -3.71
C LEU A 175 14.64 1.75 -3.95
N GLN A 176 14.32 3.02 -4.22
CA GLN A 176 15.32 4.08 -4.29
C GLN A 176 16.12 4.19 -3.00
N SER A 177 15.48 4.09 -1.83
CA SER A 177 16.23 4.12 -0.56
C SER A 177 17.25 2.98 -0.45
N ILE A 178 16.93 1.80 -0.97
CA ILE A 178 17.85 0.65 -0.99
C ILE A 178 18.96 0.88 -2.02
N ALA A 179 18.63 1.39 -3.20
CA ALA A 179 19.58 1.78 -4.25
C ALA A 179 20.57 2.86 -3.75
N ASP A 180 20.12 3.76 -2.88
CA ASP A 180 20.95 4.76 -2.22
C ASP A 180 21.85 4.18 -1.10
N GLY A 181 21.73 2.88 -0.81
CA GLY A 181 22.47 2.19 0.25
C GLY A 181 21.88 2.37 1.65
N GLU A 182 20.67 2.91 1.77
CA GLU A 182 19.99 3.14 3.05
C GLU A 182 19.20 1.90 3.48
N GLY A 183 19.91 0.91 4.01
CA GLY A 183 19.32 -0.33 4.53
C GLY A 183 18.89 -1.32 3.45
N VAL A 184 18.15 -2.35 3.86
CA VAL A 184 17.73 -3.46 2.96
C VAL A 184 16.23 -3.75 3.02
N ALA A 185 15.45 -2.96 3.77
CA ALA A 185 14.00 -3.09 3.93
C ALA A 185 13.53 -4.55 4.03
N TRP A 186 14.13 -5.30 4.96
CA TRP A 186 13.83 -6.71 5.25
C TRP A 186 14.02 -7.70 4.08
N GLY A 187 14.60 -7.29 2.95
CA GLY A 187 14.76 -8.10 1.75
C GLY A 187 13.52 -8.18 0.86
N GLY A 188 12.57 -7.24 1.02
CA GLY A 188 11.26 -7.26 0.36
C GLY A 188 10.24 -8.09 1.14
N ASN A 189 9.08 -7.51 1.45
CA ASN A 189 7.99 -8.19 2.16
C ASN A 189 6.64 -7.48 1.92
N GLY A 190 5.56 -8.01 2.51
CA GLY A 190 4.20 -7.47 2.35
C GLY A 190 3.99 -6.02 2.83
N ILE A 191 4.88 -5.44 3.63
CA ILE A 191 4.77 -4.02 4.01
C ILE A 191 5.07 -3.08 2.86
N PHE A 192 5.73 -3.53 1.77
CA PHE A 192 5.93 -2.70 0.59
C PHE A 192 4.59 -2.25 0.03
N GLU A 193 3.65 -3.20 -0.12
CA GLU A 193 2.27 -2.94 -0.55
C GLU A 193 1.53 -2.04 0.42
N MET A 194 1.62 -2.33 1.73
CA MET A 194 0.96 -1.51 2.76
C MET A 194 1.50 -0.08 2.76
N GLY A 195 2.82 0.06 2.59
CA GLY A 195 3.53 1.33 2.52
C GLY A 195 3.16 2.12 1.27
N ALA A 196 3.10 1.47 0.10
CA ALA A 196 2.71 2.11 -1.15
C ALA A 196 1.23 2.56 -1.11
N GLN A 197 0.33 1.75 -0.53
CA GLN A 197 -1.05 2.17 -0.28
C GLN A 197 -1.15 3.33 0.72
N TRP A 198 -0.31 3.33 1.75
CA TRP A 198 -0.25 4.45 2.69
C TRP A 198 0.26 5.73 2.01
N MET A 199 1.31 5.64 1.19
CA MET A 199 1.86 6.75 0.41
C MET A 199 0.83 7.32 -0.56
N LEU A 200 0.14 6.45 -1.31
CA LEU A 200 -1.02 6.81 -2.14
C LEU A 200 -2.05 7.60 -1.33
N TRP A 201 -2.45 7.09 -0.16
CA TRP A 201 -3.46 7.72 0.66
C TRP A 201 -3.02 9.07 1.26
N GLN A 202 -1.72 9.32 1.36
CA GLN A 202 -1.21 10.65 1.74
C GLN A 202 -1.51 11.70 0.67
N VAL A 203 -1.25 11.37 -0.60
CA VAL A 203 -1.36 12.32 -1.71
C VAL A 203 -2.77 12.37 -2.31
N ASN A 204 -3.53 11.29 -2.19
CA ASN A 204 -4.92 11.16 -2.62
C ASN A 204 -5.80 10.74 -1.43
N PRO A 205 -6.22 11.68 -0.55
CA PRO A 205 -6.93 11.35 0.70
C PRO A 205 -8.35 10.78 0.48
N HIS A 206 -8.91 10.94 -0.71
CA HIS A 206 -10.19 10.34 -1.14
C HIS A 206 -10.05 8.89 -1.65
N TRP A 207 -8.87 8.27 -1.55
CA TRP A 207 -8.63 6.91 -2.05
C TRP A 207 -9.67 5.89 -1.58
N ILE A 208 -10.17 5.98 -0.35
CA ILE A 208 -11.20 5.06 0.16
C ILE A 208 -12.53 5.22 -0.62
N ASP A 209 -12.86 6.44 -1.05
CA ASP A 209 -14.04 6.68 -1.90
C ASP A 209 -13.78 6.18 -3.33
N ASP A 210 -12.58 6.43 -3.84
CA ASP A 210 -12.21 6.09 -5.22
C ASP A 210 -12.07 4.57 -5.43
N GLU A 211 -11.64 3.85 -4.39
CA GLU A 211 -11.36 2.41 -4.42
C GLU A 211 -11.99 1.70 -3.21
N THR A 212 -13.28 1.92 -2.97
CA THR A 212 -14.03 1.39 -1.81
C THR A 212 -13.93 -0.13 -1.66
N TYR A 213 -13.67 -0.87 -2.75
CA TYR A 213 -13.45 -2.31 -2.70
C TYR A 213 -12.26 -2.71 -1.79
N HIS A 214 -11.23 -1.86 -1.62
CA HIS A 214 -10.15 -2.10 -0.67
C HIS A 214 -10.66 -2.06 0.78
N TRP A 215 -11.47 -1.05 1.12
CA TRP A 215 -12.07 -0.93 2.45
C TRP A 215 -13.05 -2.06 2.76
N ASP A 216 -13.91 -2.40 1.81
CA ASP A 216 -14.88 -3.49 1.98
C ASP A 216 -14.21 -4.84 2.18
N ALA A 217 -13.10 -5.09 1.50
CA ALA A 217 -12.35 -6.31 1.70
C ALA A 217 -11.52 -6.29 3.00
N PHE A 218 -10.97 -5.14 3.40
CA PHE A 218 -10.28 -5.00 4.68
C PHE A 218 -11.19 -5.34 5.87
N LYS A 219 -12.41 -4.80 5.87
CA LYS A 219 -13.41 -5.06 6.93
C LYS A 219 -13.75 -6.55 7.10
N LYS A 220 -13.68 -7.36 6.04
CA LYS A 220 -13.94 -8.80 6.09
C LYS A 220 -12.80 -9.59 6.75
N ASN A 221 -11.60 -9.03 6.72
CA ASN A 221 -10.36 -9.69 7.09
C ASN A 221 -9.65 -9.03 8.28
N THR A 222 -10.32 -8.19 9.08
CA THR A 222 -9.69 -7.48 10.22
C THR A 222 -9.10 -8.43 11.26
N HIS A 223 -9.63 -9.65 11.34
CA HIS A 223 -9.17 -10.70 12.25
C HIS A 223 -7.79 -11.27 11.85
N LYS A 224 -7.34 -11.04 10.61
CA LYS A 224 -6.05 -11.53 10.11
C LYS A 224 -4.88 -10.79 10.73
N ALA A 225 -3.73 -11.44 10.78
CA ALA A 225 -2.54 -10.87 11.39
C ALA A 225 -2.11 -9.55 10.72
N PHE A 226 -1.47 -8.67 11.47
CA PHE A 226 -0.76 -7.54 10.86
C PHE A 226 0.32 -8.10 9.91
N LEU A 227 0.48 -7.51 8.71
CA LEU A 227 1.31 -8.03 7.60
C LEU A 227 0.79 -9.32 6.92
N HIS A 228 -0.43 -9.78 7.22
CA HIS A 228 -0.99 -10.96 6.56
C HIS A 228 -1.19 -10.70 5.06
N THR A 229 -0.75 -11.61 4.20
CA THR A 229 -0.73 -11.47 2.73
C THR A 229 -2.09 -11.14 2.12
N GLU A 230 -3.17 -11.68 2.67
CA GLU A 230 -4.53 -11.33 2.25
C GLU A 230 -4.94 -9.86 2.53
N ASN A 231 -4.21 -9.10 3.34
CA ASN A 231 -4.55 -7.73 3.71
C ASN A 231 -3.53 -6.67 3.31
N ILE A 232 -2.37 -7.06 2.78
CA ILE A 232 -1.28 -6.12 2.51
C ILE A 232 -1.68 -4.99 1.56
N TYR A 233 -2.51 -5.26 0.55
CA TYR A 233 -3.01 -4.26 -0.41
C TYR A 233 -4.11 -3.34 0.14
N ARG A 234 -4.52 -3.47 1.40
CA ARG A 234 -5.74 -2.81 1.92
C ARG A 234 -5.68 -2.37 3.37
N SER A 235 -4.50 -2.39 4.01
CA SER A 235 -4.34 -2.11 5.44
C SER A 235 -3.35 -0.99 5.79
N PRO A 236 -3.39 0.19 5.14
CA PRO A 236 -2.46 1.29 5.44
C PRO A 236 -2.68 1.95 6.82
N TYR A 237 -3.76 1.60 7.53
CA TYR A 237 -4.26 2.34 8.69
C TYR A 237 -3.32 2.32 9.90
N ILE A 238 -2.57 1.24 10.11
CA ILE A 238 -1.55 1.20 11.17
C ILE A 238 -0.38 2.12 10.84
N LEU A 239 0.00 2.22 9.55
CA LEU A 239 1.06 3.13 9.11
C LEU A 239 0.62 4.59 9.26
N GLU A 240 -0.66 4.89 9.00
CA GLU A 240 -1.23 6.21 9.27
C GLU A 240 -1.15 6.56 10.77
N TYR A 241 -1.58 5.65 11.63
CA TYR A 241 -1.53 5.85 13.07
C TYR A 241 -0.09 6.06 13.59
N TRP A 242 0.87 5.25 13.12
CA TRP A 242 2.28 5.45 13.44
C TRP A 242 2.80 6.80 12.93
N SER A 243 2.38 7.21 11.73
CA SER A 243 2.76 8.50 11.17
C SER A 243 2.20 9.69 11.96
N GLU A 244 0.95 9.64 12.44
CA GLU A 244 0.40 10.71 13.28
C GLU A 244 1.13 10.84 14.62
N ARG A 245 1.67 9.72 15.15
CA ARG A 245 2.42 9.70 16.42
C ARG A 245 3.86 10.17 16.27
N GLN A 246 4.53 9.70 15.23
CA GLN A 246 5.98 9.84 15.06
C GLN A 246 6.37 10.92 14.04
N GLY A 247 5.40 11.42 13.28
CA GLY A 247 5.56 12.36 12.18
C GLY A 247 5.63 11.68 10.80
N LEU A 248 5.33 12.45 9.75
CA LEU A 248 5.32 11.99 8.35
C LEU A 248 6.60 11.26 7.91
N PRO A 249 7.83 11.70 8.27
CA PRO A 249 9.06 11.03 7.85
C PRO A 249 9.28 9.62 8.41
N PHE A 250 8.53 9.24 9.45
CA PHE A 250 8.81 8.06 10.24
C PHE A 250 8.73 6.76 9.43
N ILE A 251 7.73 6.61 8.56
CA ILE A 251 7.58 5.40 7.75
C ILE A 251 8.74 5.24 6.77
N GLY A 252 9.22 6.33 6.15
CA GLY A 252 10.43 6.29 5.33
C GLY A 252 11.65 5.84 6.15
N GLU A 253 11.79 6.32 7.38
CA GLU A 253 12.87 5.87 8.28
C GLU A 253 12.72 4.41 8.70
N LEU A 254 11.50 3.92 8.92
CA LEU A 254 11.24 2.51 9.22
C LEU A 254 11.75 1.59 8.11
N PHE A 255 11.52 1.95 6.83
CA PHE A 255 12.05 1.20 5.69
C PHE A 255 13.57 1.19 5.66
N ARG A 256 14.22 2.35 5.83
CA ARG A 256 15.69 2.47 5.84
C ARG A 256 16.34 1.72 7.02
N GLN A 257 15.65 1.63 8.15
CA GLN A 257 16.13 0.90 9.33
C GLN A 257 15.87 -0.60 9.25
N GLY A 258 15.14 -1.08 8.24
CA GLY A 258 14.82 -2.48 8.04
C GLY A 258 16.06 -3.32 7.75
N LYS A 259 16.23 -4.42 8.51
CA LYS A 259 17.40 -5.31 8.45
C LYS A 259 17.01 -6.72 8.02
N LYS A 260 17.96 -7.44 7.43
CA LYS A 260 17.83 -8.88 7.18
C LYS A 260 17.66 -9.62 8.51
N GLY A 261 16.68 -10.52 8.59
CA GLY A 261 16.38 -11.27 9.81
C GLY A 261 15.49 -10.54 10.83
N GLU A 262 15.02 -9.32 10.50
CA GLU A 262 13.93 -8.64 11.19
C GLU A 262 12.68 -8.62 10.29
N ASP A 263 11.53 -8.31 10.87
CA ASP A 263 10.35 -7.84 10.16
C ASP A 263 10.02 -6.40 10.62
N PRO A 264 9.01 -5.75 10.02
CA PRO A 264 8.65 -4.39 10.38
C PRO A 264 8.23 -4.20 11.84
N VAL A 265 7.63 -5.22 12.48
CA VAL A 265 7.26 -5.15 13.90
C VAL A 265 8.51 -5.13 14.77
N MET A 266 9.48 -5.99 14.47
CA MET A 266 10.77 -6.02 15.18
C MET A 266 11.53 -4.71 15.01
N THR A 267 11.62 -4.20 13.78
CA THR A 267 12.29 -2.93 13.49
C THR A 267 11.60 -1.76 14.19
N TYR A 268 10.26 -1.67 14.14
CA TYR A 268 9.48 -0.63 14.81
C TYR A 268 9.74 -0.64 16.32
N LYS A 269 9.61 -1.80 16.96
CA LYS A 269 9.87 -1.96 18.39
C LYS A 269 11.30 -1.58 18.77
N ARG A 270 12.29 -1.95 17.95
CA ARG A 270 13.69 -1.56 18.16
C ARG A 270 13.89 -0.05 18.07
N MET A 271 13.33 0.59 17.06
CA MET A 271 13.44 2.04 16.87
C MET A 271 12.77 2.84 17.98
N GLN A 272 11.62 2.35 18.46
CA GLN A 272 10.81 3.00 19.48
C GLN A 272 11.11 2.52 20.91
N ASN A 273 12.07 1.61 21.06
CA ASN A 273 12.43 0.97 22.35
C ASN A 273 11.20 0.40 23.09
N LEU A 274 10.33 -0.31 22.37
CA LEU A 274 9.08 -0.86 22.91
C LEU A 274 9.25 -2.31 23.37
N SER A 275 8.72 -2.59 24.56
CA SER A 275 8.42 -3.96 24.97
C SER A 275 7.31 -4.56 24.10
N GLN A 276 7.13 -5.88 24.14
CA GLN A 276 6.00 -6.52 23.45
C GLN A 276 4.66 -6.02 23.98
N GLU A 277 4.57 -5.78 25.29
CA GLU A 277 3.36 -5.30 25.93
C GLU A 277 2.98 -3.90 25.46
N GLN A 278 3.94 -2.99 25.40
CA GLN A 278 3.72 -1.62 24.91
C GLN A 278 3.33 -1.61 23.42
N PHE A 279 3.94 -2.49 22.61
CA PHE A 279 3.55 -2.65 21.21
C PHE A 279 2.09 -3.14 21.08
N ASN A 280 1.69 -4.14 21.89
CA ASN A 280 0.30 -4.61 21.92
C ASN A 280 -0.68 -3.50 22.34
N ASP A 281 -0.32 -2.69 23.33
CA ASP A 281 -1.15 -1.57 23.78
C ASP A 281 -1.30 -0.53 22.66
N GLU A 282 -0.22 -0.25 21.93
CA GLU A 282 -0.22 0.71 20.83
C GLU A 282 -1.03 0.23 19.61
N MET A 283 -0.90 -1.04 19.22
CA MET A 283 -1.72 -1.62 18.15
C MET A 283 -3.21 -1.59 18.51
N PHE A 284 -3.55 -1.86 19.77
CA PHE A 284 -4.93 -1.78 20.22
C PHE A 284 -5.47 -0.34 20.19
N ASP A 285 -4.67 0.64 20.61
CA ASP A 285 -5.06 2.05 20.51
C ASP A 285 -5.33 2.42 19.05
N ALA A 286 -4.46 2.02 18.11
CA ALA A 286 -4.66 2.25 16.68
C ALA A 286 -6.01 1.71 16.18
N TYR A 287 -6.42 0.52 16.63
CA TYR A 287 -7.72 -0.03 16.25
C TYR A 287 -8.90 0.68 16.91
N GLN A 288 -8.74 1.20 18.14
CA GLN A 288 -9.76 2.06 18.74
C GLN A 288 -9.99 3.34 17.91
N HIS A 289 -8.92 3.91 17.36
CA HIS A 289 -9.01 5.05 16.44
C HIS A 289 -9.68 4.67 15.10
N LEU A 290 -9.25 3.54 14.55
CA LEU A 290 -9.75 3.05 13.26
C LEU A 290 -11.28 2.82 13.23
N ILE A 291 -11.90 2.41 14.34
CA ILE A 291 -13.37 2.23 14.42
C ILE A 291 -14.12 3.47 13.90
N ASN A 292 -13.67 4.65 14.29
CA ASN A 292 -14.31 5.92 13.94
C ASN A 292 -13.50 6.71 12.90
N PHE A 293 -12.43 6.12 12.34
CA PHE A 293 -11.45 6.80 11.50
C PHE A 293 -11.01 8.15 12.08
N ASP A 294 -10.76 8.24 13.38
CA ASP A 294 -10.49 9.52 14.04
C ASP A 294 -9.03 10.02 13.90
N TYR A 295 -8.40 9.68 12.78
CA TYR A 295 -7.14 10.28 12.33
C TYR A 295 -7.35 11.74 11.94
N LYS A 296 -6.56 12.64 12.52
CA LYS A 296 -6.70 14.10 12.34
C LYS A 296 -6.68 14.52 10.88
N ARG A 297 -5.75 13.96 10.08
CA ARG A 297 -5.54 14.37 8.68
C ARG A 297 -6.76 14.10 7.80
N VAL A 298 -7.39 12.96 7.99
CA VAL A 298 -8.46 12.46 7.11
C VAL A 298 -9.83 12.46 7.77
N PHE A 299 -9.94 12.96 9.02
CA PHE A 299 -11.17 12.94 9.82
C PHE A 299 -12.37 13.39 9.01
N SER A 300 -12.34 14.59 8.43
CA SER A 300 -13.48 15.14 7.68
C SER A 300 -13.85 14.33 6.43
N ILE A 301 -12.89 13.66 5.80
CA ILE A 301 -13.05 12.94 4.53
C ILE A 301 -13.58 11.52 4.78
N THR A 302 -13.14 10.86 5.85
CA THR A 302 -13.50 9.46 6.14
C THR A 302 -14.83 9.28 6.87
N ARG A 303 -15.57 10.36 7.13
CA ARG A 303 -16.86 10.27 7.84
C ARG A 303 -17.85 9.27 7.23
N PRO A 304 -17.98 9.11 5.89
CA PRO A 304 -18.86 8.10 5.30
C PRO A 304 -18.49 6.66 5.69
N TRP A 305 -17.23 6.41 6.08
CA TRP A 305 -16.71 5.08 6.37
C TRP A 305 -16.47 4.82 7.87
N ALA A 306 -16.59 5.85 8.71
CA ALA A 306 -16.56 5.69 10.16
C ALA A 306 -17.69 4.77 10.63
N ASN A 307 -17.42 3.92 11.63
CA ASN A 307 -18.40 2.99 12.21
C ASN A 307 -19.05 2.03 11.19
N SER A 308 -18.40 1.74 10.06
CA SER A 308 -18.97 0.94 8.96
C SER A 308 -18.55 -0.54 8.97
N PHE A 309 -18.03 -1.05 10.10
CA PHE A 309 -17.68 -2.45 10.25
C PHE A 309 -18.93 -3.33 10.19
N PRO A 310 -18.85 -4.52 9.58
CA PRO A 310 -20.01 -5.41 9.43
C PRO A 310 -20.49 -5.93 10.79
N ASP A 311 -21.76 -6.32 10.82
CA ASP A 311 -22.34 -7.12 11.91
C ASP A 311 -21.44 -8.33 12.22
N PHE A 312 -21.11 -8.49 13.51
CA PHE A 312 -20.23 -9.54 14.01
C PHE A 312 -20.98 -10.68 14.73
N ARG A 313 -22.30 -10.57 14.90
CA ARG A 313 -23.15 -11.60 15.54
C ARG A 313 -23.08 -12.94 14.83
N THR A 314 -23.01 -12.93 13.50
CA THR A 314 -22.89 -14.15 12.68
C THR A 314 -21.52 -14.83 12.82
N CYS A 315 -20.48 -14.06 13.11
CA CYS A 315 -19.12 -14.52 13.39
C CYS A 315 -18.98 -15.16 14.79
N LEU A 316 -20.03 -15.10 15.61
CA LEU A 316 -20.10 -15.70 16.93
C LEU A 316 -20.99 -16.94 16.96
N GLU A 317 -20.61 -17.92 17.77
CA GLU A 317 -21.41 -19.09 18.11
C GLU A 317 -21.98 -18.90 19.52
N GLU A 318 -23.30 -19.02 19.64
CA GLU A 318 -23.96 -18.98 20.94
C GLU A 318 -23.71 -20.28 21.71
N LYS A 319 -23.33 -20.15 22.97
CA LYS A 319 -23.06 -21.22 23.91
C LYS A 319 -24.02 -21.11 25.09
N LYS A 320 -24.05 -22.15 25.92
CA LYS A 320 -24.84 -22.17 27.16
C LYS A 320 -24.56 -20.95 28.03
N ASP A 321 -25.54 -20.59 28.85
CA ASP A 321 -25.47 -19.50 29.83
C ASP A 321 -25.22 -18.11 29.23
N GLY A 322 -25.58 -17.89 27.97
CA GLY A 322 -25.48 -16.58 27.29
C GLY A 322 -24.05 -16.19 26.91
N TRP A 323 -23.17 -17.17 26.71
CA TRP A 323 -21.83 -16.94 26.17
C TRP A 323 -21.86 -16.92 24.65
N TYR A 324 -21.11 -16.01 24.04
CA TYR A 324 -20.84 -15.96 22.61
C TYR A 324 -19.36 -16.23 22.38
N GLN A 325 -19.03 -17.27 21.60
CA GLN A 325 -17.66 -17.67 21.29
C GLN A 325 -17.34 -17.31 19.84
N VAL A 326 -16.17 -16.73 19.58
CA VAL A 326 -15.74 -16.41 18.20
C VAL A 326 -15.58 -17.68 17.37
N ARG A 327 -16.14 -17.73 16.16
CA ARG A 327 -15.93 -18.86 15.24
C ARG A 327 -14.48 -18.84 14.72
N LYS A 328 -13.95 -20.01 14.39
CA LYS A 328 -12.56 -20.17 13.88
C LYS A 328 -12.21 -19.21 12.75
N ALA A 329 -13.11 -19.07 11.77
CA ALA A 329 -12.86 -18.28 10.56
C ALA A 329 -12.76 -16.76 10.80
N TRP A 330 -13.12 -16.26 11.99
CA TRP A 330 -12.97 -14.85 12.36
C TRP A 330 -12.17 -14.66 13.66
N CYS A 331 -11.51 -15.73 14.11
CA CYS A 331 -10.69 -15.70 15.30
C CYS A 331 -9.48 -14.77 15.08
N PRO A 332 -9.22 -13.79 15.98
CA PRO A 332 -8.10 -12.88 15.83
C PRO A 332 -6.76 -13.64 15.78
N GLU A 333 -5.98 -13.36 14.75
CA GLU A 333 -4.58 -13.75 14.64
C GLU A 333 -3.68 -12.71 15.33
N ASN A 334 -2.35 -12.83 15.23
CA ASN A 334 -1.41 -11.87 15.82
C ASN A 334 -1.69 -10.42 15.37
N TYR A 335 -2.13 -9.59 16.31
CA TYR A 335 -2.53 -8.20 16.07
C TYR A 335 -3.77 -8.04 15.17
N GLY A 336 -4.42 -9.12 14.74
CA GLY A 336 -5.75 -9.03 14.14
C GLY A 336 -6.79 -8.62 15.19
N PHE A 337 -7.90 -8.03 14.74
CA PHE A 337 -8.97 -7.58 15.63
C PHE A 337 -10.38 -7.90 15.12
N ASN A 338 -11.30 -7.98 16.07
CA ASN A 338 -12.73 -8.04 15.84
C ASN A 338 -13.39 -6.77 16.40
N ALA A 339 -14.26 -6.16 15.60
CA ALA A 339 -15.11 -5.06 16.02
C ALA A 339 -16.53 -5.59 16.22
N ILE A 340 -16.99 -5.68 17.47
CA ILE A 340 -18.32 -6.19 17.81
C ILE A 340 -19.24 -5.01 18.05
N HIS A 341 -20.20 -4.81 17.15
CA HIS A 341 -21.21 -3.77 17.30
C HIS A 341 -22.17 -4.14 18.42
N LEU A 342 -22.46 -3.19 19.30
CA LEU A 342 -23.41 -3.33 20.39
C LEU A 342 -24.54 -2.34 20.20
N GLN A 343 -25.75 -2.74 20.58
CA GLN A 343 -26.86 -1.80 20.65
C GLN A 343 -26.49 -0.67 21.62
N VAL A 344 -26.78 0.58 21.24
CA VAL A 344 -26.57 1.71 22.15
C VAL A 344 -27.68 1.69 23.21
N PRO A 345 -27.36 1.50 24.51
CA PRO A 345 -28.36 1.52 25.57
C PRO A 345 -28.69 2.97 25.98
N ALA A 346 -29.71 3.14 26.82
CA ALA A 346 -30.06 4.44 27.38
C ALA A 346 -28.86 5.13 28.07
N ALA A 347 -28.82 6.46 28.02
CA ALA A 347 -27.78 7.26 28.64
C ALA A 347 -27.64 6.97 30.15
N GLY A 348 -26.41 6.92 30.66
CA GLY A 348 -26.11 6.55 32.05
C GLY A 348 -26.14 5.05 32.37
N THR A 349 -26.54 4.19 31.42
CA THR A 349 -26.55 2.73 31.58
C THR A 349 -25.13 2.19 31.64
N THR A 350 -24.90 1.21 32.52
CA THR A 350 -23.62 0.48 32.57
C THR A 350 -23.74 -0.80 31.74
N VAL A 351 -22.97 -0.86 30.66
CA VAL A 351 -22.76 -2.07 29.86
C VAL A 351 -21.60 -2.85 30.46
N GLN A 352 -21.72 -4.17 30.53
CA GLN A 352 -20.68 -5.03 31.03
C GLN A 352 -20.40 -6.19 30.08
N ILE A 353 -19.13 -6.42 29.78
CA ILE A 353 -18.64 -7.62 29.09
C ILE A 353 -17.87 -8.49 30.08
N THR A 354 -18.29 -9.74 30.23
CA THR A 354 -17.43 -10.76 30.84
C THR A 354 -16.63 -11.45 29.74
N PHE A 355 -15.31 -11.39 29.81
CA PHE A 355 -14.39 -11.88 28.80
C PHE A 355 -13.65 -13.13 29.28
N ALA A 356 -13.44 -14.10 28.38
CA ALA A 356 -12.56 -15.24 28.63
C ALA A 356 -11.81 -15.66 27.35
N GLY A 357 -10.49 -15.52 27.38
CA GLY A 357 -9.57 -16.08 26.38
C GLY A 357 -9.44 -17.59 26.54
N LEU A 358 -9.56 -18.30 25.41
CA LEU A 358 -9.58 -19.75 25.31
C LEU A 358 -8.18 -20.24 24.87
N THR A 359 -7.61 -21.21 25.59
CA THR A 359 -6.42 -21.95 25.14
C THR A 359 -6.44 -23.45 25.50
N PRO A 360 -7.56 -24.21 25.50
CA PRO A 360 -7.48 -25.65 25.71
C PRO A 360 -7.11 -26.39 24.42
N ALA A 361 -6.39 -27.51 24.59
CA ALA A 361 -6.26 -28.53 23.55
C ALA A 361 -7.64 -29.07 23.14
N GLY A 362 -7.80 -29.42 21.86
CA GLY A 362 -9.03 -30.04 21.33
C GLY A 362 -10.10 -29.08 20.79
N GLN A 363 -9.81 -27.78 20.64
CA GLN A 363 -10.66 -26.86 19.89
C GLN A 363 -10.17 -26.74 18.43
N ASP A 364 -11.09 -26.50 17.50
CA ASP A 364 -10.80 -26.32 16.07
C ASP A 364 -10.18 -24.94 15.77
N TYR A 365 -9.19 -24.49 16.54
CA TYR A 365 -8.42 -23.26 16.26
C TYR A 365 -6.96 -23.60 16.00
N ASN A 366 -6.28 -22.77 15.19
CA ASN A 366 -4.84 -22.88 15.01
C ASN A 366 -4.10 -22.22 16.18
N ILE A 367 -4.01 -22.91 17.31
CA ILE A 367 -3.31 -22.41 18.51
C ILE A 367 -1.85 -22.85 18.44
N GLN A 368 -0.94 -21.89 18.34
CA GLN A 368 0.50 -22.11 18.39
C GLN A 368 1.07 -21.43 19.63
N SER A 369 1.93 -22.12 20.38
CA SER A 369 2.45 -21.64 21.68
C SER A 369 1.38 -21.06 22.61
N PRO A 370 0.47 -21.90 23.14
CA PRO A 370 -0.62 -21.47 24.02
C PRO A 370 -0.16 -20.62 25.22
N GLU A 371 1.06 -20.83 25.69
CA GLU A 371 1.72 -20.09 26.77
C GLU A 371 2.02 -18.63 26.43
N LYS A 372 2.04 -18.28 25.13
CA LYS A 372 2.25 -16.92 24.61
C LYS A 372 0.95 -16.23 24.24
N ALA A 373 -0.20 -16.88 24.45
CA ALA A 373 -1.50 -16.30 24.15
C ALA A 373 -1.78 -15.04 24.96
N GLY A 374 -2.33 -14.03 24.30
CA GLY A 374 -2.75 -12.80 24.96
C GLY A 374 -3.80 -12.05 24.13
N TRP A 375 -4.49 -11.13 24.80
CA TRP A 375 -5.56 -10.34 24.22
C TRP A 375 -5.44 -8.89 24.64
N ARG A 376 -6.01 -8.01 23.82
CA ARG A 376 -6.47 -6.68 24.23
C ARG A 376 -7.93 -6.54 23.92
N TYR A 377 -8.68 -5.93 24.82
CA TYR A 377 -10.10 -5.71 24.62
C TYR A 377 -10.60 -4.51 25.40
N GLY A 378 -11.62 -3.84 24.88
CA GLY A 378 -12.10 -2.57 25.39
C GLY A 378 -13.25 -2.02 24.56
N PHE A 379 -13.92 -1.01 25.11
CA PHE A 379 -15.05 -0.34 24.46
C PHE A 379 -14.60 0.86 23.62
N VAL A 380 -15.37 1.16 22.57
CA VAL A 380 -15.32 2.42 21.83
C VAL A 380 -16.75 2.93 21.68
N GLY A 381 -17.08 4.02 22.35
CA GLY A 381 -18.32 4.77 22.11
C GLY A 381 -18.05 5.86 21.09
N VAL A 382 -18.97 6.09 20.16
CA VAL A 382 -18.93 7.26 19.28
C VAL A 382 -20.17 8.10 19.54
N THR A 383 -19.97 9.38 19.81
CA THR A 383 -21.06 10.33 20.07
C THR A 383 -21.82 10.68 18.79
N ALA A 384 -23.00 11.28 18.92
CA ALA A 384 -23.75 11.81 17.78
C ALA A 384 -22.98 12.89 17.00
N THR A 385 -22.03 13.59 17.64
CA THR A 385 -21.17 14.60 17.00
C THR A 385 -19.90 13.99 16.37
N GLY A 386 -19.73 12.67 16.44
CA GLY A 386 -18.58 11.97 15.84
C GLY A 386 -17.33 11.94 16.71
N GLN A 387 -17.39 12.40 17.97
CA GLN A 387 -16.29 12.26 18.93
C GLN A 387 -16.20 10.82 19.45
N THR A 388 -14.98 10.28 19.49
CA THR A 388 -14.66 8.97 20.08
C THR A 388 -14.50 9.08 21.60
N ILE A 389 -15.15 8.17 22.33
CA ILE A 389 -14.98 7.92 23.76
C ILE A 389 -14.37 6.52 23.92
N ARG A 390 -13.07 6.48 24.21
CA ARG A 390 -12.32 5.22 24.41
C ARG A 390 -12.54 4.71 25.83
N GLY A 391 -12.95 3.46 25.96
CA GLY A 391 -12.95 2.74 27.23
C GLY A 391 -11.54 2.30 27.62
N GLU A 392 -11.37 1.91 28.89
CA GLU A 392 -10.12 1.34 29.39
C GLU A 392 -9.73 0.07 28.60
N VAL A 393 -8.43 -0.09 28.40
CA VAL A 393 -7.87 -1.26 27.74
C VAL A 393 -7.61 -2.35 28.76
N HIS A 394 -8.13 -3.55 28.49
CA HIS A 394 -7.94 -4.73 29.34
C HIS A 394 -7.12 -5.80 28.63
N LYS A 395 -6.34 -6.55 29.41
CA LYS A 395 -5.42 -7.60 28.92
C LYS A 395 -5.55 -8.94 29.63
N ASN A 396 -6.36 -9.00 30.69
CA ASN A 396 -6.49 -10.20 31.50
C ASN A 396 -7.16 -11.32 30.70
N ARG A 397 -6.63 -12.53 30.79
CA ARG A 397 -7.22 -13.69 30.11
C ARG A 397 -8.67 -13.96 30.52
N LYS A 398 -9.04 -13.67 31.76
CA LYS A 398 -10.42 -13.67 32.24
C LYS A 398 -10.67 -12.34 32.94
N GLY A 399 -11.77 -11.67 32.60
CA GLY A 399 -12.03 -10.34 33.12
C GLY A 399 -13.49 -9.92 32.99
N LYS A 400 -13.84 -8.86 33.71
CA LYS A 400 -15.10 -8.13 33.56
C LYS A 400 -14.75 -6.69 33.22
N VAL A 401 -15.30 -6.20 32.11
CA VAL A 401 -15.12 -4.83 31.63
C VAL A 401 -16.45 -4.13 31.71
N SER A 402 -16.45 -2.87 32.15
CA SER A 402 -17.66 -2.06 32.21
C SER A 402 -17.45 -0.76 31.47
N PHE A 403 -18.50 -0.30 30.80
CA PHE A 403 -18.56 1.01 30.16
C PHE A 403 -19.87 1.67 30.51
N LYS A 404 -19.79 2.87 31.10
CA LYS A 404 -20.96 3.66 31.46
C LYS A 404 -21.24 4.64 30.34
N THR A 405 -22.42 4.54 29.72
CA THR A 405 -22.79 5.49 28.68
C THR A 405 -22.86 6.90 29.27
N PRO A 406 -22.26 7.90 28.59
CA PRO A 406 -22.32 9.29 29.04
C PRO A 406 -23.77 9.78 29.14
N LYS A 407 -24.06 10.61 30.15
CA LYS A 407 -25.39 11.23 30.33
C LYS A 407 -25.61 12.42 29.40
N ASP A 408 -24.55 13.20 29.19
CA ASP A 408 -24.65 14.52 28.53
C ASP A 408 -24.18 14.49 27.08
N GLN A 409 -23.77 13.33 26.56
CA GLN A 409 -23.26 13.16 25.20
C GLN A 409 -23.83 11.88 24.59
N PRO A 410 -25.00 11.91 23.93
CA PRO A 410 -25.63 10.70 23.40
C PRO A 410 -24.69 9.98 22.43
N LEU A 411 -24.59 8.67 22.59
CA LEU A 411 -23.84 7.81 21.66
C LEU A 411 -24.67 7.53 20.40
N SER A 412 -24.02 7.57 19.25
CA SER A 412 -24.55 7.05 17.99
C SER A 412 -24.17 5.59 17.79
N HIS A 413 -22.99 5.17 18.27
CA HIS A 413 -22.49 3.82 18.16
C HIS A 413 -21.78 3.38 19.44
N LEU A 414 -21.81 2.07 19.71
CA LEU A 414 -21.05 1.45 20.79
C LEU A 414 -20.42 0.15 20.26
N TRP A 415 -19.10 0.06 20.36
CA TRP A 415 -18.33 -1.09 19.91
C TRP A 415 -17.58 -1.73 21.07
N PHE A 416 -17.39 -3.03 20.99
CA PHE A 416 -16.43 -3.77 21.81
C PHE A 416 -15.38 -4.39 20.89
N ILE A 417 -14.12 -4.03 21.08
CA ILE A 417 -13.01 -4.50 20.26
C ILE A 417 -12.30 -5.63 21.00
N VAL A 418 -11.93 -6.69 20.28
CA VAL A 418 -11.02 -7.73 20.77
C VAL A 418 -9.89 -7.92 19.77
N MET A 419 -8.65 -7.85 20.24
CA MET A 419 -7.44 -8.02 19.43
C MET A 419 -6.59 -9.17 19.97
N GLY A 420 -6.00 -9.94 19.05
CA GLY A 420 -4.94 -10.89 19.37
C GLY A 420 -3.66 -10.17 19.77
N ALA A 421 -3.15 -10.41 20.97
CA ALA A 421 -2.06 -9.63 21.54
C ALA A 421 -1.02 -10.56 22.21
N PRO A 422 -0.20 -11.26 21.41
CA PRO A 422 0.70 -12.28 21.93
C PRO A 422 1.72 -11.70 22.90
N ALA A 423 2.13 -12.48 23.89
CA ALA A 423 3.16 -12.11 24.86
C ALA A 423 4.58 -12.03 24.23
N GLU A 424 4.73 -12.53 23.01
CA GLU A 424 5.96 -12.49 22.23
C GLU A 424 5.61 -12.38 20.74
N HIS A 425 6.26 -11.45 20.04
CA HIS A 425 6.09 -11.34 18.60
C HIS A 425 6.74 -12.52 17.88
N ARG A 426 6.02 -13.05 16.90
CA ARG A 426 6.54 -13.98 15.90
C ARG A 426 6.24 -13.41 14.54
N MET A 427 7.22 -13.50 13.65
CA MET A 427 7.03 -13.18 12.24
C MET A 427 5.92 -14.07 11.68
N ASN A 428 5.13 -13.51 10.78
CA ASN A 428 4.11 -14.27 10.07
C ASN A 428 4.78 -15.44 9.33
N PRO A 429 4.10 -16.59 9.25
CA PRO A 429 4.63 -17.74 8.54
C PRO A 429 4.91 -17.39 7.07
N GLY A 430 6.12 -17.73 6.61
CA GLY A 430 6.49 -17.54 5.20
C GLY A 430 5.69 -18.46 4.27
N TRP A 431 5.58 -18.05 3.01
CA TRP A 431 4.97 -18.87 1.97
C TRP A 431 5.76 -20.17 1.76
N ASN A 432 5.08 -21.30 1.72
CA ASN A 432 5.67 -22.62 1.46
C ASN A 432 5.25 -23.11 0.06
N PRO A 433 6.10 -23.00 -0.97
CA PRO A 433 5.75 -23.45 -2.32
C PRO A 433 5.53 -24.96 -2.45
N GLN A 434 6.10 -25.76 -1.53
CA GLN A 434 6.18 -27.22 -1.64
C GLN A 434 5.31 -27.96 -0.61
N GLY A 435 4.43 -27.26 0.13
CA GLY A 435 3.62 -27.89 1.16
C GLY A 435 2.43 -27.06 1.61
N PRO A 436 1.68 -27.52 2.63
CA PRO A 436 0.59 -26.74 3.20
C PRO A 436 1.11 -25.40 3.71
N GLN A 437 0.37 -24.33 3.40
CA GLN A 437 0.73 -22.99 3.86
C GLN A 437 0.66 -22.97 5.39
N PRO A 438 1.73 -22.55 6.09
CA PRO A 438 1.65 -22.37 7.52
C PRO A 438 0.68 -21.21 7.81
N THR A 439 -0.12 -21.36 8.85
CA THR A 439 -1.17 -20.40 9.22
C THR A 439 -0.80 -19.66 10.49
N ASP A 440 -1.21 -18.41 10.59
CA ASP A 440 -0.96 -17.57 11.76
C ASP A 440 -1.67 -18.10 13.02
N ALA A 441 -1.02 -17.89 14.16
CA ALA A 441 -1.55 -18.28 15.46
C ALA A 441 -2.86 -17.53 15.77
N GLN A 442 -3.89 -18.27 16.17
CA GLN A 442 -5.21 -17.75 16.50
C GLN A 442 -5.44 -17.65 18.00
N TRP A 443 -6.13 -16.59 18.43
CA TRP A 443 -6.37 -16.25 19.84
C TRP A 443 -7.87 -16.28 20.18
N PRO A 444 -8.46 -17.47 20.37
CA PRO A 444 -9.90 -17.60 20.56
C PRO A 444 -10.37 -17.02 21.88
N TYR A 445 -11.59 -16.51 21.89
CA TYR A 445 -12.22 -15.96 23.08
C TYR A 445 -13.73 -16.24 23.08
N LYS A 446 -14.33 -16.02 24.25
CA LYS A 446 -15.77 -15.89 24.40
C LYS A 446 -16.11 -14.69 25.28
N ILE A 447 -17.29 -14.13 25.04
CA ILE A 447 -17.84 -13.00 25.79
C ILE A 447 -19.25 -13.30 26.29
N LYS A 448 -19.64 -12.65 27.39
CA LYS A 448 -21.02 -12.57 27.84
C LYS A 448 -21.37 -11.10 28.05
N VAL A 449 -22.48 -10.67 27.45
CA VAL A 449 -22.91 -9.27 27.41
C VAL A 449 -24.04 -9.05 28.44
N LYS A 450 -24.00 -7.94 29.15
CA LYS A 450 -25.05 -7.49 30.07
C LYS A 450 -25.27 -5.99 29.90
N GLY A 451 -26.54 -5.56 29.93
CA GLY A 451 -26.92 -4.16 29.82
C GLY A 451 -26.99 -3.64 28.38
N THR A 452 -26.75 -4.51 27.39
CA THR A 452 -27.02 -4.30 25.97
C THR A 452 -27.03 -5.64 25.23
N GLU A 453 -27.22 -5.61 23.91
CA GLU A 453 -27.23 -6.74 22.99
C GLU A 453 -26.13 -6.57 21.92
N ILE A 454 -25.69 -7.69 21.34
CA ILE A 454 -24.80 -7.70 20.17
C ILE A 454 -25.68 -7.53 18.94
N LEU A 455 -25.32 -6.58 18.07
CA LEU A 455 -25.98 -6.34 16.79
C LEU A 455 -25.43 -7.24 15.69
#